data_AF-A0A3N5GCB8-F1
#
_entry.id   AF-A0A3N5GCB8-F1
#
_cell.length_a   1.000
_cell.length_b   1.000
_cell.length_c   1.000
_cell.angle_alpha   90.00
_cell.angle_beta   90.00
_cell.angle_gamma   90.00
#
_symmetry.space_group_name_H-M   'P 1'
#
loop_
_entity.id
_entity.type
_entity.pdbx_description
1 polymer ?
#
loop_
_entity_poly.entity_id
_entity_poly.type
_entity_poly.pdbx_seq_one_letter_code
_entity_poly.pdbx_strand_id
1 'polypeptide(L)'
;MPALWRSLLVVLLALVAAGCARGPDEAGLRADVQARLDALFGRQVLVLRDLRRQGSAPYAAADDGTRQAIVYFNGTLDFSEPYDPTDWQGLNPQLIATALGATDRGVVGLGAGPMAPGSQLRAYGSVIYRREDDGWRAALPAASPSAVVPMPGVPTGRSGTDELIQRLAKLVDTSPGLNEAQRQQIVTEELDRALQNIQLRLDSGATRVVVATGPAGGEYARFVSSVTARLTQKQAIEVAYTEGSVANAFLVDRGKARFALVQSDVA
;
A
#
# COMPACT_ATOMS: atom_id res chain seq x y z
N MET A 1 -40.04 27.47 -29.84
CA MET A 1 -38.57 27.58 -30.03
C MET A 1 -37.70 27.57 -28.75
N PRO A 2 -38.15 27.88 -27.51
CA PRO A 2 -37.26 27.89 -26.34
C PRO A 2 -36.92 26.49 -25.78
N ALA A 3 -37.73 25.47 -26.10
CA ALA A 3 -37.51 24.10 -25.65
C ALA A 3 -36.29 23.45 -26.33
N LEU A 4 -36.12 23.64 -27.64
CA LEU A 4 -34.98 23.11 -28.40
C LEU A 4 -33.64 23.70 -27.94
N TRP A 5 -33.63 24.99 -27.58
CA TRP A 5 -32.44 25.67 -27.06
C TRP A 5 -32.06 25.19 -25.65
N ARG A 6 -33.06 24.93 -24.80
CA ARG A 6 -32.86 24.34 -23.46
C ARG A 6 -32.33 22.91 -23.56
N SER A 7 -32.86 22.08 -24.46
CA SER A 7 -32.37 20.73 -24.71
C SER A 7 -30.93 20.74 -25.25
N LEU A 8 -30.60 21.65 -26.16
CA LEU A 8 -29.25 21.81 -26.69
C LEU A 8 -28.24 22.21 -25.59
N LEU A 9 -28.63 23.13 -24.69
CA LEU A 9 -27.82 23.54 -23.55
C LEU A 9 -27.57 22.40 -22.55
N VAL A 10 -28.57 21.57 -22.26
CA VAL A 10 -28.42 20.43 -21.35
C VAL A 10 -27.49 19.36 -21.95
N VAL A 11 -27.61 19.08 -23.25
CA VAL A 11 -26.72 18.14 -23.96
C VAL A 11 -25.29 18.67 -24.01
N LEU A 12 -25.11 19.97 -24.29
CA LEU A 12 -23.78 20.61 -24.30
C LEU A 12 -23.14 20.59 -22.90
N LEU A 13 -23.93 20.84 -21.85
CA LEU A 13 -23.45 20.80 -20.45
C LEU A 13 -23.06 19.37 -20.04
N ALA A 14 -23.83 18.36 -20.47
CA ALA A 14 -23.52 16.95 -20.24
C ALA A 14 -22.25 16.50 -20.97
N LEU A 15 -22.02 16.99 -22.19
CA LEU A 15 -20.80 16.74 -22.96
C LEU A 15 -19.55 17.37 -22.32
N VAL A 16 -19.67 18.57 -21.74
CA VAL A 16 -18.56 19.21 -21.01
C VAL A 16 -18.28 18.52 -19.68
N ALA A 17 -19.31 18.01 -18.99
CA ALA A 17 -19.15 17.26 -17.74
C ALA A 17 -18.48 15.89 -17.94
N ALA A 18 -18.74 15.21 -19.07
CA ALA A 18 -18.12 13.92 -19.39
C ALA A 18 -16.61 14.03 -19.67
N GLY A 19 -16.10 15.19 -20.09
CA GLY A 19 -14.69 15.42 -20.42
C GLY A 19 -13.76 15.62 -19.21
N CYS A 20 -14.30 15.82 -18.01
CA CYS A 20 -13.50 16.10 -16.80
C CYS A 20 -13.32 14.90 -15.87
N ALA A 21 -13.94 13.75 -16.16
CA ALA A 21 -13.80 12.55 -15.34
C ALA A 21 -12.46 11.85 -15.62
N ARG A 22 -11.61 11.74 -14.59
CA ARG A 22 -10.35 10.99 -14.62
C ARG A 22 -10.59 9.60 -14.00
N GLY A 23 -10.31 8.53 -14.74
CA GLY A 23 -10.65 7.16 -14.38
C GLY A 23 -12.03 6.71 -14.88
N PRO A 24 -12.39 5.43 -14.69
CA PRO A 24 -13.71 4.92 -15.03
C PRO A 24 -14.78 5.49 -14.10
N ASP A 25 -16.04 5.22 -14.47
CA ASP A 25 -17.19 5.43 -13.61
C ASP A 25 -17.24 4.41 -12.46
N GLU A 26 -18.23 4.56 -11.57
CA GLU A 26 -18.36 3.71 -10.39
C GLU A 26 -18.64 2.24 -10.75
N ALA A 27 -19.38 1.98 -11.82
CA ALA A 27 -19.67 0.64 -12.30
C ALA A 27 -18.42 -0.07 -12.82
N GLY A 28 -17.60 0.61 -13.63
CA GLY A 28 -16.31 0.09 -14.09
C GLY A 28 -15.35 -0.17 -12.94
N LEU A 29 -15.23 0.78 -12.00
CA LEU A 29 -14.40 0.62 -10.80
C LEU A 29 -14.82 -0.58 -9.95
N ARG A 30 -16.13 -0.78 -9.78
CA ARG A 30 -16.68 -1.93 -9.06
C ARG A 30 -16.30 -3.25 -9.71
N ALA A 31 -16.45 -3.34 -11.04
CA ALA A 31 -16.10 -4.54 -11.79
C ALA A 31 -14.60 -4.85 -11.68
N ASP A 32 -13.74 -3.83 -11.80
CA ASP A 32 -12.29 -3.99 -11.70
C ASP A 32 -11.84 -4.44 -10.30
N VAL A 33 -12.44 -3.88 -9.24
CA VAL A 33 -12.12 -4.28 -7.85
C VAL A 33 -12.56 -5.72 -7.60
N GLN A 34 -13.76 -6.13 -8.04
CA GLN A 34 -14.21 -7.51 -7.91
C GLN A 34 -13.29 -8.47 -8.67
N ALA A 35 -12.94 -8.15 -9.93
CA ALA A 35 -12.06 -8.99 -10.74
C ALA A 35 -10.67 -9.20 -10.10
N ARG A 36 -10.13 -8.17 -9.43
CA ARG A 36 -8.87 -8.29 -8.67
C ARG A 36 -8.97 -9.25 -7.51
N LEU A 37 -10.06 -9.20 -6.76
CA LEU A 37 -10.29 -10.09 -5.63
C LEU A 37 -10.48 -11.52 -6.11
N ASP A 38 -11.28 -11.74 -7.15
CA ASP A 38 -11.49 -13.05 -7.74
C ASP A 38 -10.17 -13.64 -8.27
N ALA A 39 -9.32 -12.82 -8.89
CA ALA A 39 -7.99 -13.23 -9.35
C ALA A 39 -7.04 -13.56 -8.18
N LEU A 40 -7.12 -12.82 -7.07
CA LEU A 40 -6.29 -13.07 -5.89
C LEU A 40 -6.60 -14.43 -5.25
N PHE A 41 -7.89 -14.72 -5.09
CA PHE A 41 -8.36 -15.95 -4.42
C PHE A 41 -8.51 -17.14 -5.37
N GLY A 42 -8.52 -16.92 -6.69
CA GLY A 42 -8.85 -17.92 -7.71
C GLY A 42 -10.31 -18.38 -7.68
N ARG A 43 -11.12 -17.79 -6.79
CA ARG A 43 -12.53 -18.04 -6.54
C ARG A 43 -13.12 -16.84 -5.79
N GLN A 44 -14.43 -16.78 -5.68
CA GLN A 44 -15.11 -15.66 -5.07
C GLN A 44 -15.25 -15.88 -3.55
N VAL A 45 -14.23 -15.50 -2.76
CA VAL A 45 -14.25 -15.51 -1.28
C VAL A 45 -14.75 -14.19 -0.69
N LEU A 46 -14.44 -13.08 -1.36
CA LEU A 46 -14.87 -11.73 -1.01
C LEU A 46 -15.76 -11.18 -2.11
N VAL A 47 -16.98 -10.79 -1.74
CA VAL A 47 -17.96 -10.23 -2.65
C VAL A 47 -18.16 -8.77 -2.32
N LEU A 48 -17.94 -7.90 -3.31
CA LEU A 48 -18.16 -6.46 -3.15
C LEU A 48 -19.67 -6.17 -3.09
N ARG A 49 -20.18 -5.86 -1.89
CA ARG A 49 -21.58 -5.50 -1.61
C ARG A 49 -21.88 -4.06 -1.96
N ASP A 50 -21.00 -3.14 -1.60
CA ASP A 50 -21.13 -1.73 -1.92
C ASP A 50 -19.78 -1.11 -2.27
N LEU A 51 -19.79 -0.15 -3.20
CA LEU A 51 -18.60 0.61 -3.55
C LEU A 51 -19.00 2.02 -3.95
N ARG A 52 -18.42 2.99 -3.28
CA ARG A 52 -18.62 4.41 -3.55
C ARG A 52 -17.32 5.06 -3.99
N ARG A 53 -17.31 5.60 -5.21
CA ARG A 53 -16.17 6.36 -5.75
C ARG A 53 -16.02 7.69 -5.00
N GLN A 54 -14.84 7.94 -4.43
CA GLN A 54 -14.56 9.15 -3.64
C GLN A 54 -13.94 10.28 -4.46
N GLY A 55 -13.28 9.95 -5.57
CA GLY A 55 -12.61 10.92 -6.41
C GLY A 55 -11.42 10.32 -7.14
N SER A 56 -10.66 11.18 -7.81
CA SER A 56 -9.50 10.77 -8.60
C SER A 56 -8.44 11.87 -8.68
N ALA A 57 -7.18 11.48 -8.72
CA ALA A 57 -6.05 12.37 -8.91
C ALA A 57 -5.17 11.92 -10.10
N PRO A 58 -4.46 12.84 -10.77
CA PRO A 58 -3.37 12.45 -11.67
C PRO A 58 -2.35 11.59 -10.93
N TYR A 59 -1.82 10.57 -11.60
CA TYR A 59 -0.76 9.73 -11.08
C TYR A 59 0.51 9.91 -11.92
N ALA A 60 1.67 9.48 -11.41
CA ALA A 60 2.91 9.50 -12.19
C ALA A 60 2.68 8.83 -13.54
N ALA A 61 3.26 9.36 -14.61
CA ALA A 61 3.16 8.71 -15.92
C ALA A 61 3.84 7.34 -15.84
N ALA A 62 3.31 6.37 -16.58
CA ALA A 62 3.97 5.08 -16.73
C ALA A 62 5.33 5.26 -17.45
N ASP A 63 6.20 4.26 -17.38
CA ASP A 63 7.53 4.30 -18.02
C ASP A 63 7.46 4.54 -19.55
N ASP A 64 6.34 4.16 -20.17
CA ASP A 64 6.02 4.40 -21.58
C ASP A 64 5.43 5.80 -21.86
N GLY A 65 5.39 6.68 -20.85
CA GLY A 65 4.84 8.03 -20.93
C GLY A 65 3.31 8.11 -20.87
N THR A 66 2.61 6.98 -20.72
CA THR A 66 1.15 6.97 -20.71
C THR A 66 0.60 7.67 -19.47
N ARG A 67 -0.43 8.51 -19.67
CA ARG A 67 -1.10 9.20 -18.56
C ARG A 67 -1.78 8.19 -17.63
N GLN A 68 -1.54 8.34 -16.34
CA GLN A 68 -2.19 7.53 -15.31
C GLN A 68 -3.04 8.40 -14.38
N ALA A 69 -4.05 7.78 -13.79
CA ALA A 69 -4.86 8.37 -12.73
C ALA A 69 -5.05 7.36 -11.61
N ILE A 70 -5.10 7.83 -10.38
CA ILE A 70 -5.49 7.02 -9.22
C ILE A 70 -6.92 7.38 -8.85
N VAL A 71 -7.76 6.37 -8.63
CA VAL A 71 -9.18 6.52 -8.26
C VAL A 71 -9.39 5.93 -6.87
N TYR A 72 -9.94 6.72 -5.96
CA TYR A 72 -10.17 6.34 -4.57
C TYR A 72 -11.60 5.86 -4.38
N PHE A 73 -11.79 4.85 -3.54
CA PHE A 73 -13.11 4.31 -3.22
C PHE A 73 -13.23 3.89 -1.76
N ASN A 74 -14.47 3.89 -1.29
CA ASN A 74 -14.87 3.21 -0.07
C ASN A 74 -15.71 2.01 -0.48
N GLY A 75 -15.39 0.83 0.03
CA GLY A 75 -16.06 -0.42 -0.28
C GLY A 75 -16.53 -1.15 0.96
N THR A 76 -17.64 -1.88 0.85
CA THR A 76 -18.06 -2.90 1.81
C THR A 76 -18.11 -4.23 1.09
N LEU A 77 -17.44 -5.23 1.64
CA LEU A 77 -17.37 -6.58 1.12
C LEU A 77 -17.95 -7.56 2.13
N ASP A 78 -18.60 -8.60 1.62
CA ASP A 78 -19.07 -9.72 2.42
C ASP A 78 -18.18 -10.93 2.14
N PHE A 79 -17.82 -11.69 3.17
CA PHE A 79 -17.23 -13.01 3.00
C PHE A 79 -18.31 -13.98 2.50
N SER A 80 -18.10 -14.63 1.35
CA SER A 80 -19.02 -15.65 0.82
C SER A 80 -18.70 -17.05 1.34
N GLU A 81 -17.46 -17.29 1.74
CA GLU A 81 -16.96 -18.53 2.32
C GLU A 81 -16.26 -18.25 3.67
N PRO A 82 -16.12 -19.27 4.54
CA PRO A 82 -15.32 -19.13 5.73
C PRO A 82 -13.86 -18.78 5.37
N TYR A 83 -13.30 -17.79 6.04
CA TYR A 83 -11.91 -17.35 5.82
C TYR A 83 -11.22 -17.11 7.15
N ASP A 84 -10.10 -17.78 7.40
CA ASP A 84 -9.32 -17.56 8.61
C ASP A 84 -8.04 -16.76 8.30
N PRO A 85 -7.95 -15.49 8.72
CA PRO A 85 -6.74 -14.69 8.55
C PRO A 85 -5.54 -15.20 9.36
N THR A 86 -5.74 -16.13 10.29
CA THR A 86 -4.67 -16.77 11.09
C THR A 86 -4.17 -18.09 10.49
N ASP A 87 -4.81 -18.58 9.43
CA ASP A 87 -4.34 -19.76 8.70
C ASP A 87 -3.11 -19.43 7.86
N TRP A 88 -2.00 -20.10 8.18
CA TRP A 88 -0.71 -19.95 7.52
C TRP A 88 -0.71 -20.45 6.07
N GLN A 89 -1.66 -21.32 5.69
CA GLN A 89 -1.83 -21.78 4.32
C GLN A 89 -2.80 -20.89 3.51
N GLY A 90 -3.51 -19.98 4.20
CA GLY A 90 -4.45 -19.03 3.62
C GLY A 90 -3.77 -17.78 3.03
N LEU A 91 -4.52 -17.04 2.22
CA LEU A 91 -4.09 -15.73 1.73
C LEU A 91 -4.00 -14.74 2.90
N ASN A 92 -2.85 -14.11 3.09
CA ASN A 92 -2.63 -13.15 4.18
C ASN A 92 -3.49 -11.87 4.01
N PRO A 93 -4.07 -11.31 5.09
CA PRO A 93 -4.68 -9.97 5.14
C PRO A 93 -3.98 -8.87 4.32
N GLN A 94 -2.65 -8.85 4.31
CA GLN A 94 -1.85 -7.88 3.56
C GLN A 94 -2.03 -7.99 2.05
N LEU A 95 -2.27 -9.19 1.53
CA LEU A 95 -2.54 -9.41 0.11
C LEU A 95 -3.92 -8.88 -0.28
N ILE A 96 -4.90 -8.99 0.62
CA ILE A 96 -6.22 -8.39 0.46
C ILE A 96 -6.11 -6.87 0.41
N ALA A 97 -5.38 -6.26 1.36
CA ALA A 97 -5.12 -4.82 1.37
C ALA A 97 -4.42 -4.36 0.08
N THR A 98 -3.39 -5.10 -0.37
CA THR A 98 -2.66 -4.83 -1.60
C THR A 98 -3.57 -4.90 -2.84
N ALA A 99 -4.41 -5.93 -2.94
CA ALA A 99 -5.34 -6.09 -4.07
C ALA A 99 -6.38 -4.96 -4.13
N LEU A 100 -6.82 -4.47 -2.97
CA LEU A 100 -7.73 -3.33 -2.84
C LEU A 100 -7.04 -1.97 -3.02
N GLY A 101 -5.70 -1.95 -3.12
CA GLY A 101 -4.90 -0.73 -3.09
C GLY A 101 -5.14 0.09 -1.82
N ALA A 102 -5.37 -0.62 -0.70
CA ALA A 102 -5.55 -0.10 0.64
C ALA A 102 -4.29 -0.36 1.47
N THR A 103 -4.12 0.44 2.53
CA THR A 103 -3.12 0.14 3.58
C THR A 103 -3.69 -0.89 4.56
N ASP A 104 -2.84 -1.39 5.46
CA ASP A 104 -3.24 -2.24 6.59
C ASP A 104 -4.39 -1.62 7.42
N ARG A 105 -4.35 -0.30 7.66
CA ARG A 105 -5.43 0.46 8.32
C ARG A 105 -6.61 0.78 7.40
N GLY A 106 -6.42 0.67 6.10
CA GLY A 106 -7.45 0.87 5.09
C GLY A 106 -8.42 -0.31 4.97
N VAL A 107 -8.15 -1.43 5.65
CA VAL A 107 -9.01 -2.61 5.67
C VAL A 107 -9.49 -2.86 7.11
N VAL A 108 -10.79 -2.75 7.34
CA VAL A 108 -11.41 -2.84 8.67
C VAL A 108 -12.41 -3.97 8.70
N GLY A 109 -12.36 -4.82 9.73
CA GLY A 109 -13.27 -5.96 9.88
C GLY A 109 -12.58 -7.33 9.81
N LEU A 110 -11.26 -7.35 9.64
CA LEU A 110 -10.45 -8.56 9.86
C LEU A 110 -10.19 -8.72 11.36
N GLY A 111 -10.88 -9.65 12.00
CA GLY A 111 -10.69 -9.99 13.41
C GLY A 111 -9.61 -11.06 13.61
N ALA A 112 -9.18 -11.23 14.86
CA ALA A 112 -8.37 -12.38 15.26
C ALA A 112 -9.29 -13.61 15.34
N GLY A 113 -9.31 -14.42 14.28
CA GLY A 113 -10.08 -15.66 14.19
C GLY A 113 -10.87 -15.80 12.88
N PRO A 114 -11.55 -16.94 12.67
CA PRO A 114 -12.25 -17.23 11.43
C PRO A 114 -13.41 -16.28 11.17
N MET A 115 -13.46 -15.74 9.96
CA MET A 115 -14.56 -14.97 9.39
C MET A 115 -15.61 -15.94 8.87
N ALA A 116 -16.85 -15.79 9.34
CA ALA A 116 -17.97 -16.59 8.84
C ALA A 116 -18.50 -16.01 7.52
N PRO A 117 -19.17 -16.83 6.69
CA PRO A 117 -19.95 -16.30 5.58
C PRO A 117 -20.94 -15.21 6.04
N GLY A 118 -20.98 -14.09 5.34
CA GLY A 118 -21.76 -12.90 5.68
C GLY A 118 -21.06 -11.92 6.62
N SER A 119 -19.87 -12.25 7.15
CA SER A 119 -19.02 -11.28 7.85
C SER A 119 -18.63 -10.13 6.90
N GLN A 120 -18.50 -8.92 7.45
CA GLN A 120 -18.26 -7.72 6.66
C GLN A 120 -16.84 -7.20 6.79
N LEU A 121 -16.30 -6.77 5.65
CA LEU A 121 -15.03 -6.11 5.50
C LEU A 121 -15.27 -4.73 4.90
N ARG A 122 -14.76 -3.67 5.53
CA ARG A 122 -14.74 -2.32 4.97
C ARG A 122 -13.37 -2.03 4.40
N ALA A 123 -13.34 -1.41 3.23
CA ALA A 123 -12.12 -1.09 2.50
C ALA A 123 -12.09 0.40 2.11
N TYR A 124 -10.97 1.05 2.37
CA TYR A 124 -10.63 2.39 1.92
C TYR A 124 -9.46 2.25 0.95
N GLY A 125 -9.80 2.06 -0.32
CA GLY A 125 -8.87 1.58 -1.33
C GLY A 125 -8.65 2.55 -2.46
N SER A 126 -7.77 2.13 -3.37
CA SER A 126 -7.49 2.87 -4.58
C SER A 126 -7.12 1.96 -5.75
N VAL A 127 -7.41 2.41 -6.96
CA VAL A 127 -7.02 1.72 -8.19
C VAL A 127 -6.32 2.70 -9.11
N ILE A 128 -5.15 2.30 -9.60
CA ILE A 128 -4.42 3.04 -10.63
C ILE A 128 -4.97 2.61 -11.99
N TYR A 129 -5.27 3.59 -12.84
CA TYR A 129 -5.74 3.42 -14.19
C TYR A 129 -4.75 4.02 -15.16
N ARG A 130 -4.54 3.32 -16.27
CA ARG A 130 -3.82 3.83 -17.44
C ARG A 130 -4.85 4.29 -18.47
N ARG A 131 -4.61 5.46 -19.06
CA ARG A 131 -5.41 5.93 -20.20
C ARG A 131 -4.96 5.17 -21.44
N GLU A 132 -5.85 4.41 -22.02
CA GLU A 132 -5.66 3.77 -23.32
C GLU A 132 -6.64 4.39 -24.32
N ASP A 133 -6.46 4.07 -25.61
CA ASP A 133 -7.08 4.74 -26.76
C ASP A 133 -8.53 5.19 -26.50
N ASP A 134 -9.39 4.27 -26.05
CA ASP A 134 -10.83 4.53 -25.86
C ASP A 134 -11.32 4.38 -24.41
N GLY A 135 -10.42 4.35 -23.42
CA GLY A 135 -10.84 4.09 -22.05
C GLY A 135 -9.77 4.19 -20.96
N TRP A 136 -10.20 3.90 -19.74
CA TRP A 136 -9.32 3.72 -18.60
C TRP A 136 -9.21 2.24 -18.30
N ARG A 137 -8.01 1.68 -18.42
CA ARG A 137 -7.75 0.29 -18.05
C ARG A 137 -7.10 0.23 -16.68
N ALA A 138 -7.64 -0.61 -15.79
CA ALA A 138 -7.06 -0.80 -14.47
C ALA A 138 -5.64 -1.36 -14.63
N ALA A 139 -4.64 -0.63 -14.15
CA ALA A 139 -3.28 -1.14 -14.09
C ALA A 139 -3.23 -2.18 -12.97
N LEU A 140 -2.85 -3.42 -13.29
CA LEU A 140 -2.53 -4.42 -12.27
C LEU A 140 -1.63 -3.77 -11.22
N PRO A 141 -1.80 -4.06 -9.92
CA PRO A 141 -0.81 -3.66 -8.93
C PRO A 141 0.54 -4.10 -9.49
N ALA A 142 1.46 -3.17 -9.68
CA ALA A 142 2.80 -3.56 -10.06
C ALA A 142 3.25 -4.53 -8.96
N ALA A 143 3.46 -5.81 -9.29
CA ALA A 143 4.46 -6.55 -8.57
C ALA A 143 5.69 -5.64 -8.65
N SER A 144 6.19 -5.16 -7.51
CA SER A 144 7.34 -4.27 -7.44
C SER A 144 8.33 -4.72 -8.51
N PRO A 145 8.73 -3.86 -9.47
CA PRO A 145 9.53 -4.29 -10.59
C PRO A 145 10.83 -4.85 -10.03
N SER A 146 10.90 -6.18 -9.92
CA SER A 146 12.15 -6.89 -9.77
C SER A 146 12.84 -6.70 -11.11
N ALA A 147 13.68 -5.67 -11.18
CA ALA A 147 14.60 -5.49 -12.28
C ALA A 147 15.52 -6.71 -12.30
N VAL A 148 15.16 -7.70 -13.12
CA VAL A 148 16.03 -8.82 -13.46
C VAL A 148 17.14 -8.26 -14.33
N VAL A 149 18.30 -8.01 -13.73
CA VAL A 149 19.56 -7.89 -14.46
C VAL A 149 20.18 -9.29 -14.51
N PRO A 150 20.48 -9.85 -15.69
CA PRO A 150 21.11 -11.16 -15.76
C PRO A 150 22.58 -11.03 -15.34
N MET A 151 22.95 -11.63 -14.20
CA MET A 151 24.35 -11.87 -13.85
C MET A 151 24.78 -13.27 -14.34
N PRO A 152 25.94 -13.40 -15.03
CA PRO A 152 26.52 -14.69 -15.34
C PRO A 152 27.07 -15.33 -14.06
N GLY A 153 26.72 -16.61 -13.83
CA GLY A 153 27.31 -17.46 -12.80
C GLY A 153 26.55 -17.50 -11.48
N VAL A 154 25.53 -18.36 -11.38
CA VAL A 154 24.82 -18.67 -10.13
C VAL A 154 25.25 -20.06 -9.64
N PRO A 155 25.93 -20.20 -8.49
CA PRO A 155 25.71 -21.36 -7.63
C PRO A 155 24.34 -21.17 -6.97
N THR A 156 23.48 -22.19 -7.07
CA THR A 156 22.09 -22.20 -6.61
C THR A 156 21.95 -21.86 -5.11
N GLY A 157 21.71 -20.58 -4.80
CA GLY A 157 21.61 -20.02 -3.45
C GLY A 157 20.28 -20.24 -2.72
N ARG A 158 19.61 -21.40 -2.87
CA ARG A 158 18.48 -21.76 -1.99
C ARG A 158 18.92 -22.25 -0.60
N SER A 159 20.19 -22.65 -0.43
CA SER A 159 20.61 -23.42 0.74
C SER A 159 20.72 -22.63 2.06
N GLY A 160 20.98 -21.32 2.03
CA GLY A 160 21.30 -20.57 3.27
C GLY A 160 20.09 -20.06 4.04
N THR A 161 19.07 -19.55 3.34
CA THR A 161 17.85 -19.00 3.94
C THR A 161 16.99 -20.10 4.55
N ASP A 162 16.84 -21.22 3.83
CA ASP A 162 16.06 -22.37 4.29
C ASP A 162 16.65 -22.97 5.58
N GLU A 163 17.99 -22.99 5.70
CA GLU A 163 18.68 -23.46 6.90
C GLU A 163 18.47 -22.52 8.11
N LEU A 164 18.46 -21.21 7.88
CA LEU A 164 18.16 -20.21 8.92
C LEU A 164 16.72 -20.34 9.43
N ILE A 165 15.75 -20.52 8.54
CA ILE A 165 14.33 -20.71 8.91
C ILE A 165 14.18 -21.98 9.76
N GLN A 166 14.81 -23.08 9.36
CA GLN A 166 14.75 -24.34 10.13
C GLN A 166 15.40 -24.21 11.51
N ARG A 167 16.53 -23.50 11.62
CA ARG A 167 17.19 -23.24 12.91
C ARG A 167 16.33 -22.36 13.82
N LEU A 168 15.63 -21.37 13.25
CA LEU A 168 14.74 -20.48 13.98
C LEU A 168 13.51 -21.23 14.50
N ALA A 169 12.87 -22.05 13.66
CA ALA A 169 11.74 -22.90 14.05
C ALA A 169 12.13 -23.83 15.22
N LYS A 170 13.30 -24.49 15.11
CA LYS A 170 13.81 -25.34 16.18
C LYS A 170 14.05 -24.58 17.49
N LEU A 171 14.57 -23.35 17.43
CA LEU A 171 14.83 -22.52 18.61
C LEU A 171 13.54 -22.11 19.33
N VAL A 172 12.48 -21.79 18.57
CA VAL A 172 11.15 -21.46 19.12
C VAL A 172 10.55 -22.66 19.85
N ASP A 173 10.66 -23.85 19.26
CA ASP A 173 10.11 -25.08 19.84
C ASP A 173 10.87 -25.57 21.07
N THR A 174 12.18 -25.35 21.13
CA THR A 174 13.05 -25.93 22.17
C THR A 174 13.43 -24.98 23.31
N SER A 175 12.99 -23.72 23.29
CA SER A 175 13.33 -22.72 24.32
C SER A 175 12.65 -23.02 25.66
N PRO A 176 13.37 -23.51 26.70
CA PRO A 176 12.78 -23.86 27.98
C PRO A 176 12.71 -22.64 28.91
N GLY A 177 11.67 -22.57 29.76
CA GLY A 177 11.61 -21.62 30.87
C GLY A 177 10.61 -20.46 30.73
N LEU A 178 9.97 -20.30 29.57
CA LEU A 178 8.86 -19.37 29.35
C LEU A 178 7.55 -20.13 29.13
N ASN A 179 6.46 -19.60 29.68
CA ASN A 179 5.12 -20.08 29.34
C ASN A 179 4.84 -19.84 27.84
N GLU A 180 3.95 -20.65 27.26
CA GLU A 180 3.71 -20.68 25.81
C GLU A 180 3.28 -19.30 25.27
N ALA A 181 2.42 -18.59 26.01
CA ALA A 181 1.92 -17.27 25.62
C ALA A 181 3.02 -16.19 25.60
N GLN A 182 3.90 -16.16 26.60
CA GLN A 182 5.02 -15.22 26.63
C GLN A 182 6.06 -15.53 25.56
N ARG A 183 6.29 -16.82 25.28
CA ARG A 183 7.18 -17.25 24.21
C ARG A 183 6.65 -16.82 22.85
N GLN A 184 5.38 -17.06 22.58
CA GLN A 184 4.73 -16.64 21.33
C GLN A 184 4.72 -15.13 21.16
N GLN A 185 4.48 -14.38 22.23
CA GLN A 185 4.52 -12.91 22.18
C GLN A 185 5.92 -12.39 21.80
N ILE A 186 6.96 -12.85 22.49
CA ILE A 186 8.35 -12.41 22.22
C ILE A 186 8.78 -12.81 20.81
N VAL A 187 8.43 -14.02 20.38
CA VAL A 187 8.76 -14.51 19.03
C VAL A 187 8.03 -13.70 17.95
N THR A 188 6.76 -13.38 18.16
CA THR A 188 5.98 -12.55 17.23
C THR A 188 6.57 -11.15 17.14
N GLU A 189 6.86 -10.50 18.28
CA GLU A 189 7.44 -9.16 18.33
C GLU A 189 8.81 -9.08 17.62
N GLU A 190 9.68 -10.08 17.82
CA GLU A 190 11.00 -10.09 17.20
C GLU A 190 10.94 -10.47 15.71
N LEU A 191 10.03 -11.36 15.30
CA LEU A 191 9.84 -11.71 13.89
C LEU A 191 9.23 -10.57 13.07
N ASP A 192 8.25 -9.87 13.63
CA ASP A 192 7.68 -8.68 12.99
C ASP A 192 8.74 -7.59 12.79
N ARG A 193 9.59 -7.37 13.81
CA ARG A 193 10.71 -6.44 13.71
C ARG A 193 11.73 -6.88 12.65
N ALA A 194 12.04 -8.18 12.58
CA ALA A 194 12.97 -8.72 11.60
C ALA A 194 12.41 -8.59 10.16
N LEU A 195 11.13 -8.90 9.97
CA LEU A 195 10.44 -8.76 8.68
C LEU A 195 10.41 -7.31 8.20
N GLN A 196 10.05 -6.37 9.07
CA GLN A 196 10.09 -4.94 8.76
C GLN A 196 11.50 -4.50 8.35
N ASN A 197 12.53 -4.93 9.08
CA ASN A 197 13.92 -4.59 8.74
C ASN A 197 14.39 -5.19 7.41
N ILE A 198 13.95 -6.41 7.08
CA ILE A 198 14.26 -7.06 5.81
C ILE A 198 13.54 -6.34 4.66
N GLN A 199 12.24 -6.07 4.80
CA GLN A 199 11.45 -5.32 3.82
C GLN A 199 12.08 -3.94 3.57
N LEU A 200 12.39 -3.20 4.63
CA LEU A 200 13.08 -1.91 4.52
C LEU A 200 14.40 -2.04 3.76
N ARG A 201 15.22 -3.06 4.01
CA ARG A 201 16.51 -3.22 3.32
C ARG A 201 16.38 -3.68 1.86
N LEU A 202 15.35 -4.45 1.54
CA LEU A 202 15.05 -4.87 0.18
C LEU A 202 14.47 -3.71 -0.63
N ASP A 203 13.56 -2.93 -0.04
CA ASP A 203 12.98 -1.74 -0.67
C ASP A 203 14.00 -0.59 -0.81
N SER A 204 14.98 -0.53 0.12
CA SER A 204 16.08 0.44 0.08
C SER A 204 17.24 0.03 -0.83
N GLY A 205 17.08 -0.98 -1.69
CA GLY A 205 18.15 -1.72 -2.38
C GLY A 205 19.23 -0.94 -3.13
N ALA A 206 19.18 0.41 -3.23
CA ALA A 206 20.33 1.22 -3.65
C ALA A 206 20.37 2.71 -3.18
N THR A 207 19.54 3.23 -2.26
CA THR A 207 19.38 4.72 -2.16
C THR A 207 19.25 5.30 -0.74
N ARG A 208 19.71 6.55 -0.61
CA ARG A 208 19.95 7.36 0.60
C ARG A 208 18.82 7.37 1.64
N VAL A 209 19.17 7.52 2.92
CA VAL A 209 18.26 7.68 4.06
C VAL A 209 17.62 9.08 4.03
N VAL A 210 16.31 9.15 3.83
CA VAL A 210 15.55 10.41 3.81
C VAL A 210 15.05 10.78 5.22
N VAL A 211 15.27 12.04 5.63
CA VAL A 211 14.77 12.62 6.90
C VAL A 211 13.87 13.82 6.62
N ALA A 212 12.59 13.74 7.03
CA ALA A 212 11.61 14.81 6.87
C ALA A 212 11.67 15.84 8.02
N THR A 213 11.65 17.13 7.66
CA THR A 213 11.96 18.21 8.60
C THR A 213 10.85 19.26 8.69
N GLY A 214 11.03 20.43 8.14
CA GLY A 214 10.04 21.50 8.09
C GLY A 214 10.45 22.48 7.00
N PRO A 215 9.92 23.71 7.03
CA PRO A 215 10.27 24.69 6.02
C PRO A 215 11.77 24.93 6.00
N ALA A 216 12.33 25.20 4.82
CA ALA A 216 13.74 25.54 4.68
C ALA A 216 14.09 26.73 5.59
N GLY A 217 15.15 26.59 6.39
CA GLY A 217 15.56 27.60 7.37
C GLY A 217 14.76 27.62 8.68
N GLY A 218 13.71 26.81 8.81
CA GLY A 218 12.95 26.64 10.05
C GLY A 218 13.68 25.78 11.09
N GLU A 219 13.14 25.73 12.31
CA GLU A 219 13.79 25.09 13.46
C GLU A 219 14.05 23.58 13.26
N TYR A 220 13.14 22.87 12.59
CA TYR A 220 13.32 21.43 12.30
C TYR A 220 14.45 21.19 11.29
N ALA A 221 14.53 22.05 10.28
CA ALA A 221 15.60 22.00 9.29
C ALA A 221 16.96 22.33 9.94
N ARG A 222 17.02 23.32 10.85
CA ARG A 222 18.23 23.68 11.60
C ARG A 222 18.69 22.54 12.50
N PHE A 223 17.78 21.95 13.27
CA PHE A 223 18.10 20.81 14.12
C PHE A 223 18.69 19.66 13.29
N VAL A 224 18.01 19.21 12.24
CA VAL A 224 18.48 18.09 11.41
C VAL A 224 19.80 18.42 10.72
N SER A 225 19.97 19.63 10.20
CA SER A 225 21.25 20.05 9.59
C SER A 225 22.41 20.02 10.60
N SER A 226 22.16 20.38 11.86
CA SER A 226 23.18 20.35 12.92
C SER A 226 23.59 18.92 13.30
N VAL A 227 22.64 17.99 13.27
CA VAL A 227 22.85 16.56 13.57
C VAL A 227 23.58 15.89 12.41
N THR A 228 23.10 16.06 11.18
CA THR A 228 23.70 15.44 9.99
C THR A 228 25.09 15.98 9.69
N ALA A 229 25.37 17.25 10.03
CA ALA A 229 26.70 17.82 9.94
C ALA A 229 27.75 17.14 10.85
N ARG A 230 27.35 16.29 11.79
CA ARG A 230 28.28 15.54 12.65
C ARG A 230 28.45 14.07 12.25
N LEU A 231 27.70 13.59 11.26
CA LEU A 231 27.75 12.18 10.84
C LEU A 231 28.87 11.93 9.82
N THR A 232 29.48 10.75 9.87
CA THR A 232 30.59 10.35 8.99
C THR A 232 30.12 10.01 7.58
N GLN A 233 28.85 9.60 7.41
CA GLN A 233 28.25 9.24 6.12
C GLN A 233 27.16 10.23 5.67
N LYS A 234 27.47 11.53 5.65
CA LYS A 234 26.49 12.58 5.29
C LYS A 234 25.86 12.39 3.91
N GLN A 235 26.62 11.85 2.97
CA GLN A 235 26.21 11.60 1.57
C GLN A 235 25.15 10.50 1.43
N ALA A 236 24.96 9.72 2.48
CA ALA A 236 23.91 8.72 2.57
C ALA A 236 22.60 9.29 3.16
N ILE A 237 22.54 10.59 3.49
CA ILE A 237 21.38 11.21 4.12
C ILE A 237 20.83 12.32 3.23
N GLU A 238 19.54 12.26 2.95
CA GLU A 238 18.80 13.26 2.21
C GLU A 238 17.81 13.97 3.14
N VAL A 239 17.77 15.29 3.08
CA VAL A 239 16.87 16.11 3.92
C VAL A 239 15.68 16.54 3.09
N ALA A 240 14.48 16.12 3.51
CA ALA A 240 13.23 16.56 2.90
C ALA A 240 12.67 17.77 3.66
N TYR A 241 12.50 18.88 2.94
CA TYR A 241 11.84 20.08 3.44
C TYR A 241 10.33 19.96 3.24
N THR A 242 9.56 20.32 4.26
CA THR A 242 8.11 20.09 4.31
C THR A 242 7.39 21.28 4.95
N GLU A 243 6.06 21.22 5.03
CA GLU A 243 5.26 22.22 5.74
C GLU A 243 5.25 22.01 7.27
N GLY A 244 5.77 20.88 7.78
CA GLY A 244 5.88 20.58 9.21
C GLY A 244 5.32 19.22 9.60
N SER A 245 5.01 19.05 10.89
CA SER A 245 4.73 17.77 11.56
C SER A 245 3.74 16.84 10.85
N VAL A 246 2.60 17.38 10.40
CA VAL A 246 1.56 16.59 9.70
C VAL A 246 2.09 16.07 8.36
N ALA A 247 2.74 16.92 7.58
CA ALA A 247 3.35 16.53 6.31
C ALA A 247 4.47 15.49 6.51
N ASN A 248 5.22 15.58 7.61
CA ASN A 248 6.26 14.61 7.93
C ASN A 248 5.70 13.25 8.32
N ALA A 249 4.64 13.23 9.12
CA ALA A 249 3.94 12.00 9.48
C ALA A 249 3.44 11.27 8.23
N PHE A 250 2.86 12.01 7.26
CA PHE A 250 2.47 11.45 5.97
C PHE A 250 3.66 10.93 5.13
N LEU A 251 4.84 11.54 5.22
CA LEU A 251 6.02 11.04 4.50
C LEU A 251 6.58 9.76 5.12
N VAL A 252 6.52 9.61 6.45
CA VAL A 252 6.88 8.36 7.14
C VAL A 252 5.86 7.27 6.86
N ASP A 253 4.57 7.58 6.99
CA ASP A 253 3.47 6.64 6.71
C ASP A 253 3.54 6.08 5.28
N ARG A 254 3.90 6.92 4.30
CA ARG A 254 4.05 6.52 2.89
C ARG A 254 5.40 5.90 2.54
N GLY A 255 6.27 5.66 3.53
CA GLY A 255 7.61 5.09 3.33
C GLY A 255 8.58 6.00 2.53
N LYS A 256 8.25 7.29 2.38
CA LYS A 256 9.08 8.26 1.64
C LYS A 256 10.13 8.95 2.50
N ALA A 257 10.02 8.82 3.83
CA ALA A 257 11.03 9.24 4.79
C ALA A 257 11.23 8.15 5.85
N ARG A 258 12.48 7.92 6.25
CA ARG A 258 12.83 6.96 7.32
C ARG A 258 12.68 7.56 8.71
N PHE A 259 12.94 8.86 8.82
CA PHE A 259 12.83 9.60 10.07
C PHE A 259 12.12 10.94 9.81
N ALA A 260 11.43 11.45 10.82
CA ALA A 260 10.71 12.71 10.77
C ALA A 260 10.83 13.45 12.10
N LEU A 261 10.81 14.78 12.05
CA LEU A 261 10.50 15.60 13.23
C LEU A 261 9.00 15.83 13.30
N VAL A 262 8.40 15.55 14.45
CA VAL A 262 6.96 15.72 14.69
C VAL A 262 6.79 16.28 16.10
N GLN A 263 5.89 17.24 16.29
CA GLN A 263 5.51 17.68 17.64
C GLN A 263 4.73 16.57 18.35
N SER A 264 4.94 16.45 19.66
CA SER A 264 4.29 15.43 20.48
C SER A 264 2.76 15.59 20.60
N ASP A 265 2.21 16.74 20.22
CA ASP A 265 0.80 17.13 20.33
C ASP A 265 0.07 17.25 18.99
N VAL A 266 0.63 16.69 17.91
CA VAL A 266 -0.03 16.63 16.59
C VAL A 266 -1.07 15.51 16.59
N ALA A 267 -2.35 15.90 16.53
CA ALA A 267 -3.52 15.00 16.43
C ALA A 267 -3.88 14.67 14.98
#